data_AF-A0A2D6SUB9-F1
#
_entry.id   AF-A0A2D6SUB9-F1
#
_cell.length_a   1.000
_cell.length_b   1.000
_cell.length_c   1.000
_cell.angle_alpha   90.00
_cell.angle_beta   90.00
_cell.angle_gamma   90.00
#
_symmetry.space_group_name_H-M   'P 1'
#
loop_
_entity.id
_entity.type
_entity.pdbx_description
1 polymer ?
#
loop_
_entity_poly.entity_id
_entity_poly.type
_entity_poly.pdbx_seq_one_letter_code
_entity_poly.pdbx_strand_id
1 'polypeptide(L)' 'MRKFAIVGVLLAATTVQVGCIVPIWDRERNVRARQLINASESERHIPKIWERIWFLDAPDFQTLHRTHGGVL' A
#
# COMPACT_ATOMS: atom_id res chain seq x y z
N MET A 1 14.59 -14.55 29.17
CA MET A 1 14.36 -13.16 28.71
C MET A 1 14.70 -12.95 27.24
N ARG A 2 15.97 -13.10 26.80
CA ARG A 2 16.37 -12.86 25.38
C ARG A 2 15.56 -13.62 24.33
N LYS A 3 15.27 -14.90 24.56
CA LYS A 3 14.48 -15.73 23.62
C LYS A 3 13.04 -15.22 23.47
N PHE A 4 12.41 -14.81 24.57
CA PHE A 4 11.06 -14.23 24.55
C PHE A 4 11.02 -12.87 23.84
N ALA A 5 12.05 -12.05 24.01
CA ALA A 5 12.17 -10.79 23.28
C ALA A 5 12.29 -11.01 21.76
N ILE A 6 13.12 -11.97 21.33
CA ILE A 6 13.28 -12.30 19.90
C ILE A 6 11.97 -12.84 19.31
N VAL A 7 11.29 -13.75 20.01
CA VAL A 7 9.99 -14.28 19.57
C VAL A 7 8.94 -13.18 19.49
N GLY A 8 8.92 -12.26 20.46
CA GLY A 8 8.01 -11.11 20.45
C GLY A 8 8.22 -10.20 19.25
N VAL A 9 9.49 -9.89 18.91
CA VAL A 9 9.82 -9.08 17.71
C VAL A 9 9.45 -9.79 16.42
N LEU A 10 9.69 -11.10 16.32
CA LEU A 10 9.30 -11.87 15.12
C LEU A 10 7.78 -11.91 14.93
N LEU A 11 7.01 -12.10 16.01
CA LEU A 11 5.55 -12.06 15.93
C LEU A 11 5.05 -10.66 15.50
N ALA A 12 5.60 -9.60 16.08
CA ALA A 12 5.25 -8.23 15.68
C ALA A 12 5.62 -7.92 14.22
N ALA A 13 6.70 -8.50 13.69
CA ALA A 13 7.05 -8.32 12.28
C ALA A 13 6.08 -9.04 11.32
N THR A 14 5.51 -10.18 11.73
CA THR A 14 4.55 -10.93 10.90
C THR A 14 3.21 -10.24 10.74
N THR A 15 2.77 -9.42 11.70
CA THR A 15 1.48 -8.70 11.61
C THR A 15 1.48 -7.59 10.55
N VAL A 16 2.66 -7.11 10.16
CA VAL A 16 2.82 -6.04 9.15
C VAL A 16 2.89 -6.62 7.73
N GLN A 17 3.15 -7.91 7.56
CA GLN A 17 3.30 -8.57 6.25
C GLN A 17 1.98 -9.16 5.70
N VAL A 18 0.91 -8.38 5.71
CA VAL A 18 -0.41 -8.83 5.22
C VAL A 18 -0.36 -9.26 3.74
N GLY A 19 0.46 -8.58 2.92
CA GLY A 19 0.54 -8.83 1.48
C GLY A 19 1.24 -10.14 1.05
N CYS A 20 2.04 -10.76 1.92
CA CYS A 20 2.70 -12.05 1.62
C CYS A 20 1.92 -13.27 2.12
N ILE A 21 1.13 -13.09 3.18
CA ILE A 21 0.41 -14.18 3.87
C ILE A 21 -1.03 -14.32 3.33
N VAL A 22 -1.64 -13.19 2.95
CA VAL A 22 -3.00 -13.16 2.42
C VAL A 22 -2.95 -12.92 0.91
N PRO A 23 -3.64 -13.72 0.08
CA PRO A 23 -3.78 -13.43 -1.34
C PRO A 23 -4.65 -12.18 -1.52
N ILE A 24 -4.02 -11.01 -1.54
CA ILE A 24 -4.67 -9.69 -1.71
C ILE A 24 -5.02 -9.38 -3.18
N TRP A 25 -4.44 -10.12 -4.13
CA TRP A 25 -4.63 -9.91 -5.56
C TRP A 25 -5.50 -10.99 -6.20
N ASP A 26 -6.14 -10.65 -7.32
CA ASP A 26 -6.93 -11.59 -8.10
C ASP A 26 -6.08 -12.76 -8.65
N ARG A 27 -6.71 -13.92 -8.82
CA ARG A 27 -6.09 -15.10 -9.42
C ARG A 27 -5.94 -14.93 -10.93
N GLU A 28 -6.87 -14.24 -11.58
CA GLU A 28 -6.84 -13.94 -13.00
C GLU A 28 -5.74 -12.93 -13.31
N ARG A 29 -4.86 -13.29 -14.26
CA ARG A 29 -3.66 -12.50 -14.59
C ARG A 29 -4.00 -11.09 -15.07
N ASN A 30 -5.03 -10.94 -15.90
CA ASN A 30 -5.41 -9.66 -16.49
C ASN A 30 -5.93 -8.69 -15.42
N VAL A 31 -6.78 -9.20 -14.52
CA VAL A 31 -7.31 -8.43 -13.38
C VAL A 31 -6.18 -8.04 -12.44
N ARG A 32 -5.30 -8.99 -12.09
CA ARG A 32 -4.14 -8.73 -11.23
C ARG A 32 -3.18 -7.69 -11.80
N ALA A 33 -2.92 -7.72 -13.11
CA ALA A 33 -2.05 -6.73 -13.75
C ALA A 33 -2.60 -5.30 -13.56
N ARG A 34 -3.92 -5.11 -13.76
CA ARG A 34 -4.58 -3.82 -13.54
C ARG A 34 -4.48 -3.39 -12.07
N GLN A 35 -4.70 -4.32 -11.14
CA GLN A 35 -4.61 -4.06 -9.70
C GLN A 35 -3.19 -3.64 -9.28
N LEU A 36 -2.16 -4.34 -9.77
CA LEU A 36 -0.75 -4.04 -9.47
C LEU A 36 -0.30 -2.69 -10.04
N ILE A 37 -0.80 -2.30 -11.22
CA ILE A 37 -0.53 -0.98 -11.81
C ILE A 37 -1.07 0.12 -10.89
N ASN A 38 -2.36 0.04 -10.51
CA ASN A 38 -2.98 1.03 -9.61
C ASN A 38 -2.29 1.10 -8.24
N ALA A 39 -1.86 -0.05 -7.72
CA ALA A 39 -1.09 -0.13 -6.48
C ALA A 39 0.26 0.58 -6.62
N SER A 40 0.99 0.31 -7.70
CA SER A 40 2.27 0.97 -7.98
C SER A 40 2.14 2.49 -8.16
N GLU A 41 1.04 2.95 -8.76
CA GLU A 41 0.75 4.39 -8.87
C GLU A 41 0.49 5.01 -7.50
N SER A 42 -0.20 4.29 -6.61
CA SER A 42 -0.42 4.72 -5.23
C SER A 42 0.90 4.89 -4.46
N GLU A 43 1.83 3.95 -4.61
CA GLU A 43 3.15 3.98 -3.96
C GLU A 43 4.05 5.11 -4.46
N ARG A 44 3.85 5.63 -5.69
CA ARG A 44 4.58 6.81 -6.19
C ARG A 44 4.28 8.08 -5.40
N HIS A 45 3.22 8.08 -4.59
CA HIS A 45 2.88 9.20 -3.71
C HIS A 45 3.56 9.15 -2.35
N ILE A 46 4.31 8.07 -2.02
CA ILE A 46 5.07 7.98 -0.76
C ILE A 46 5.94 9.22 -0.48
N PRO A 47 6.68 9.80 -1.45
CA PRO A 47 7.51 10.97 -1.17
C PRO A 47 6.74 12.19 -0.66
N LYS A 48 5.43 12.27 -0.92
CA LYS A 48 4.54 13.36 -0.51
C LYS A 48 3.54 12.95 0.59
N ILE A 49 3.79 11.81 1.25
CA ILE A 49 2.84 11.25 2.21
C ILE A 49 2.75 12.09 3.48
N TRP A 50 3.84 12.77 3.84
CA TRP A 50 3.90 13.63 5.01
C TRP A 50 2.94 14.82 4.86
N GLU A 51 2.99 15.52 3.73
CA GLU A 51 2.10 16.63 3.41
C GLU A 51 0.63 16.18 3.32
N ARG A 52 0.37 14.96 2.83
CA ARG A 52 -0.97 14.37 2.76
C ARG A 52 -1.56 14.01 4.12
N ILE A 53 -0.77 13.44 5.04
CA ILE A 53 -1.23 13.11 6.41
C ILE A 53 -1.69 14.37 7.15
N TRP A 54 -0.98 15.48 6.92
CA TRP A 54 -1.31 16.77 7.50
C TRP A 54 -2.30 17.59 6.66
N PHE A 55 -2.92 17.00 5.65
CA PHE A 55 -3.91 17.63 4.77
C PHE A 55 -3.42 18.90 4.06
N LEU A 56 -2.11 19.08 3.90
CA LEU A 56 -1.50 20.22 3.21
C LEU A 56 -1.58 20.08 1.68
N ASP A 57 -1.75 18.85 1.17
CA ASP A 57 -1.94 18.51 -0.24
C ASP A 57 -3.00 17.38 -0.38
N ALA A 58 -4.25 17.69 -0.02
CA ALA A 58 -5.35 16.73 -0.11
C ALA A 58 -5.80 16.53 -1.58
N PRO A 59 -5.91 15.28 -2.08
CA PRO A 59 -6.46 15.04 -3.41
C PRO A 59 -7.95 15.40 -3.45
N ASP A 60 -8.40 15.99 -4.56
CA ASP A 60 -9.80 16.26 -4.82
C ASP A 60 -10.63 14.96 -4.67
N PHE A 61 -11.70 15.03 -3.86
CA PHE A 61 -12.58 13.90 -3.54
C PHE A 61 -13.73 13.75 -4.55
N GLN A 62 -13.85 14.66 -5.53
CA GLN A 62 -14.99 14.73 -6.43
C GLN A 62 -14.84 13.87 -7.72
N THR A 63 -13.71 13.22 -7.96
CA THR A 63 -13.51 12.35 -9.12
C THR A 63 -13.32 10.89 -8.71
N LEU A 64 -14.03 9.97 -9.39
CA LEU A 64 -13.88 8.51 -9.23
C LEU A 64 -12.47 8.02 -9.65
N HIS A 65 -11.67 8.90 -10.23
CA HIS A 65 -10.27 8.70 -10.61
C HIS A 65 -9.40 9.67 -9.84
N ARG A 66 -8.98 9.26 -8.63
CA ARG A 66 -7.94 10.00 -7.92
C ARG A 66 -6.61 9.66 -8.55
N THR A 67 -6.17 10.47 -9.51
CA THR A 67 -4.78 10.96 -9.72
C THR A 67 -4.56 11.37 -11.17
N HIS A 68 -4.29 12.65 -11.43
CA HIS A 68 -3.38 12.96 -12.53
C HIS A 68 -1.95 12.73 -12.05
N GLY A 69 -1.25 11.86 -12.78
CA GLY A 69 0.15 11.47 -12.58
C GLY A 69 0.73 10.47 -13.62
N GLY A 70 -0.10 10.00 -14.57
CA GLY A 70 0.27 9.13 -15.72
C GLY A 70 0.17 7.63 -15.41
N VAL A 71 -0.27 6.72 -16.30
CA VAL A 71 -0.76 6.72 -17.69
C VAL A 71 -1.90 5.68 -17.76
N LEU A 72 -3.05 6.04 -18.34
CA LEU A 72 -4.07 5.07 -18.77
C LEU A 72 -3.76 4.54 -20.17
#